data_AF-A0A849FMD4-F1
#
_entry.id   AF-A0A849FMD4-F1
#
_cell.length_a   1.000
_cell.length_b   1.000
_cell.length_c   1.000
_cell.angle_alpha   90.00
_cell.angle_beta   90.00
_cell.angle_gamma   90.00
#
_symmetry.space_group_name_H-M   'P 1'
#
loop_
_entity.id
_entity.type
_entity.pdbx_description
1 polymer ?
#
loop_
_entity_poly.entity_id
_entity_poly.type
_entity_poly.pdbx_seq_one_letter_code
_entity_poly.pdbx_strand_id
1 'polypeptide(L)'
;MNVHMPEIERFPSRDEAEKALELLRVWAGSASDVEISDLDPLISRLVPGQEVSNYPALARAYPEDFEADEAYKASMPDLQNGPSSLIRGAKQQIQHVGISNFRLPIRFHTRDNGDLTLETSVTGTVSLDAEKKGINMSRIMRSFYKSADETFSFDVIERTIDAYKKDLESFDARIQMRFSFPVIVESLRSGLEGFQYYDIALELVDVGGVRKKIMHLDYVYSSTCPCSLELSEHARQFRGQLASPHSQRSVARVSVEIDCAKSCLWFEDLIDLCRA
;
A
#
# COMPACT_ATOMS: atom_id res chain seq x y z
N MET A 1 45.85 -11.01 -48.94
CA MET A 1 45.20 -11.14 -47.61
C MET A 1 44.02 -10.19 -47.64
N ASN A 2 42.84 -10.68 -48.01
CA ASN A 2 41.65 -9.84 -48.13
C ASN A 2 41.06 -9.69 -46.72
N VAL A 3 41.21 -8.50 -46.15
CA VAL A 3 40.61 -8.14 -44.86
C VAL A 3 39.14 -7.86 -45.14
N HIS A 4 38.27 -8.80 -44.78
CA HIS A 4 36.83 -8.55 -44.69
C HIS A 4 36.59 -7.68 -43.46
N MET A 5 36.33 -6.38 -43.67
CA MET A 5 35.79 -5.54 -42.61
C MET A 5 34.36 -6.00 -42.27
N PRO A 6 33.97 -6.06 -41.00
CA PRO A 6 32.60 -6.39 -40.61
C PRO A 6 31.65 -5.29 -41.13
N GLU A 7 30.54 -5.69 -41.75
CA GLU A 7 29.57 -4.84 -42.46
C GLU A 7 28.82 -3.80 -41.58
N ILE A 8 29.22 -3.60 -40.33
CA ILE A 8 28.42 -2.92 -39.30
C ILE A 8 28.72 -1.40 -39.20
N GLU A 9 29.78 -0.90 -39.84
CA GLU A 9 30.19 0.53 -39.73
C GLU A 9 29.92 1.37 -40.99
N ARG A 10 29.14 0.86 -41.95
CA ARG A 10 28.75 1.59 -43.17
C ARG A 10 27.28 1.95 -43.10
N PHE A 11 26.93 3.18 -43.47
CA PHE A 11 25.54 3.53 -43.76
C PHE A 11 25.02 2.63 -44.89
N PRO A 12 23.92 1.89 -44.68
CA PRO A 12 23.41 0.97 -45.69
C PRO A 12 23.08 1.74 -46.97
N SER A 13 23.44 1.15 -48.10
CA SER A 13 23.03 1.64 -49.40
C SER A 13 21.52 1.47 -49.57
N ARG A 14 20.93 2.23 -50.50
CA ARG A 14 19.50 2.11 -50.80
C ARG A 14 19.09 0.69 -51.21
N ASP A 15 19.93 0.01 -51.98
CA ASP A 15 19.69 -1.37 -52.43
C ASP A 15 19.68 -2.36 -51.25
N GLU A 16 20.56 -2.18 -50.26
CA GLU A 16 20.57 -2.97 -49.03
C GLU A 16 19.32 -2.69 -48.17
N ALA A 17 18.89 -1.43 -48.09
CA ALA A 17 17.66 -1.07 -47.38
C ALA A 17 16.40 -1.65 -48.05
N GLU A 18 16.34 -1.64 -49.39
CA GLU A 18 15.23 -2.23 -50.16
C GLU A 18 15.17 -3.76 -49.96
N LYS A 19 16.32 -4.45 -49.96
CA LYS A 19 16.40 -5.90 -49.64
C LYS A 19 15.99 -6.21 -48.20
N ALA A 20 16.42 -5.41 -47.24
CA ALA A 20 16.02 -5.58 -45.85
C ALA A 20 14.51 -5.36 -45.66
N LEU A 21 13.94 -4.37 -46.35
CA LEU A 21 12.50 -4.13 -46.34
C LEU A 21 11.72 -5.31 -46.92
N GLU A 22 12.19 -5.90 -48.02
CA GLU A 22 11.56 -7.07 -48.63
C GLU A 22 11.65 -8.30 -47.72
N LEU A 23 12.80 -8.53 -47.08
CA LEU A 23 12.99 -9.59 -46.11
C LEU A 23 12.02 -9.45 -44.92
N LEU A 24 11.90 -8.24 -44.37
CA LEU A 24 11.00 -7.95 -43.26
C LEU A 24 9.52 -8.11 -43.66
N ARG A 25 9.15 -7.76 -44.90
CA ARG A 25 7.80 -7.99 -45.44
C ARG A 25 7.46 -9.47 -45.54
N VAL A 26 8.39 -10.27 -46.06
CA VAL A 26 8.21 -11.74 -46.20
C VAL A 26 8.09 -12.39 -44.83
N TRP A 27 8.97 -12.01 -43.90
CA TRP A 27 8.91 -12.54 -42.53
C TRP A 27 7.61 -12.13 -41.83
N ALA A 28 7.25 -10.85 -41.85
CA ALA A 28 6.02 -10.35 -41.23
C ALA A 28 4.74 -10.98 -41.81
N GLY A 29 4.75 -11.39 -43.09
CA GLY A 29 3.63 -12.11 -43.70
C GLY A 29 3.45 -13.55 -43.21
N SER A 30 4.42 -14.13 -42.51
CA SER A 30 4.40 -15.51 -42.01
C SER A 30 4.56 -15.66 -40.49
N ALA A 31 4.96 -14.58 -39.80
CA ALA A 31 5.12 -14.53 -38.35
C ALA A 31 3.77 -14.34 -37.63
N SER A 32 3.68 -14.85 -36.40
CA SER A 32 2.55 -14.59 -35.50
C SER A 32 2.58 -13.16 -34.93
N ASP A 33 1.43 -12.64 -34.48
CA ASP A 33 1.34 -11.31 -33.86
C ASP A 33 2.27 -11.15 -32.65
N VAL A 34 2.54 -12.24 -31.91
CA VAL A 34 3.45 -12.27 -30.76
C VAL A 34 4.89 -12.08 -31.22
N GLU A 35 5.32 -12.79 -32.28
CA GLU A 35 6.68 -12.68 -32.83
C GLU A 35 6.95 -11.29 -33.41
N ILE A 36 5.95 -10.68 -34.06
CA ILE A 36 6.05 -9.31 -34.60
C ILE A 36 6.17 -8.31 -33.45
N SER A 37 5.37 -8.44 -32.40
CA SER A 37 5.41 -7.55 -31.24
C SER A 37 6.69 -7.67 -30.41
N ASP A 38 7.35 -8.84 -30.42
CA ASP A 38 8.61 -9.05 -29.72
C ASP A 38 9.81 -8.40 -30.44
N LEU A 39 9.79 -8.33 -31.78
CA LEU A 39 10.85 -7.70 -32.57
C LEU A 39 10.71 -6.17 -32.60
N ASP A 40 9.64 -5.67 -33.19
CA ASP A 40 9.23 -4.27 -33.15
C ASP A 40 7.78 -4.18 -33.67
N PRO A 41 6.81 -3.65 -32.87
CA PRO A 41 5.42 -3.50 -33.31
C PRO A 41 5.24 -2.72 -34.62
N LEU A 42 6.19 -1.87 -35.01
CA LEU A 42 6.18 -1.12 -36.26
C LEU A 42 6.30 -2.02 -37.50
N ILE A 43 6.82 -3.24 -37.38
CA ILE A 43 7.00 -4.20 -38.47
C ILE A 43 5.65 -4.71 -39.00
N SER A 44 4.60 -4.73 -38.17
CA SER A 44 3.22 -5.05 -38.59
C SER A 44 2.75 -4.21 -39.79
N ARG A 45 3.26 -2.97 -39.90
CA ARG A 45 2.93 -2.02 -40.99
C ARG A 45 3.46 -2.42 -42.35
N LEU A 46 4.35 -3.41 -42.42
CA LEU A 46 4.95 -3.87 -43.66
C LEU A 46 4.06 -4.87 -44.42
N VAL A 47 3.04 -5.43 -43.78
CA VAL A 47 2.13 -6.42 -44.37
C VAL A 47 1.03 -5.72 -45.21
N PRO A 48 0.96 -5.97 -46.54
CA PRO A 48 -0.06 -5.37 -47.40
C PRO A 48 -1.46 -5.89 -47.05
N GLY A 49 -2.45 -5.00 -46.92
CA GLY A 49 -3.86 -5.37 -46.70
C GLY A 49 -4.35 -5.33 -45.24
N GLN A 50 -3.47 -5.06 -44.28
CA GLN A 50 -3.88 -4.66 -42.93
C GLN A 50 -4.05 -3.13 -42.87
N GLU A 51 -5.29 -2.65 -43.02
CA GLU A 51 -5.62 -1.30 -42.56
C GLU A 51 -5.50 -1.27 -41.03
N VAL A 52 -4.46 -0.64 -40.50
CA VAL A 52 -4.43 -0.33 -39.06
C VAL A 52 -3.96 1.10 -38.86
N SER A 53 -4.92 1.99 -38.69
CA SER A 53 -4.73 3.28 -38.04
C SER A 53 -4.14 3.02 -36.65
N ASN A 54 -2.98 3.61 -36.35
CA ASN A 54 -2.19 3.43 -35.11
C ASN A 54 -2.93 3.63 -33.78
N TYR A 55 -4.14 4.14 -33.81
CA TYR A 55 -5.08 4.31 -32.71
C TYR A 55 -6.36 4.78 -33.41
N PRO A 56 -7.57 4.35 -33.00
CA PRO A 56 -8.77 4.94 -33.55
C PRO A 56 -8.77 6.46 -33.26
N ALA A 57 -9.35 7.25 -34.17
CA ALA A 57 -9.67 8.64 -33.85
C ALA A 57 -10.58 8.63 -32.63
N LEU A 58 -10.08 9.17 -31.50
CA LEU A 58 -10.83 9.14 -30.25
C LEU A 58 -11.96 10.17 -30.32
N ALA A 59 -13.18 9.73 -30.02
CA ALA A 59 -14.30 10.64 -29.84
C ALA A 59 -13.98 11.60 -28.68
N ARG A 60 -14.21 12.90 -28.91
CA ARG A 60 -14.09 13.93 -27.84
C ARG A 60 -15.37 14.10 -27.04
N ALA A 61 -16.49 13.64 -27.59
CA ALA A 61 -17.76 13.59 -26.87
C ALA A 61 -17.70 12.46 -25.85
N TYR A 62 -18.04 12.77 -24.60
CA TYR A 62 -18.25 11.75 -23.58
C TYR A 62 -19.52 10.96 -23.97
N PRO A 63 -19.48 9.62 -23.99
CA PRO A 63 -20.64 8.83 -24.36
C PRO A 63 -21.61 8.77 -23.17
N GLU A 64 -22.58 9.69 -23.10
CA GLU A 64 -23.54 9.78 -21.99
C GLU A 64 -24.42 8.53 -21.85
N ASP A 65 -24.72 7.86 -22.97
CA ASP A 65 -25.56 6.65 -23.00
C ASP A 65 -24.75 5.35 -22.78
N PHE A 66 -23.44 5.44 -22.56
CA PHE A 66 -22.61 4.26 -22.35
C PHE A 66 -22.69 3.77 -20.91
N GLU A 67 -23.26 2.58 -20.74
CA GLU A 67 -23.23 1.82 -19.49
C GLU A 67 -22.31 0.61 -19.61
N ALA A 68 -21.35 0.50 -18.68
CA ALA A 68 -20.52 -0.69 -18.58
C ALA A 68 -21.32 -1.82 -17.92
N ASP A 69 -22.03 -2.61 -18.73
CA ASP A 69 -22.73 -3.81 -18.29
C ASP A 69 -21.76 -4.96 -17.96
N GLU A 70 -22.28 -6.06 -17.42
CA GLU A 70 -21.45 -7.21 -17.04
C GLU A 70 -20.80 -7.89 -18.25
N ALA A 71 -21.46 -7.90 -19.41
CA ALA A 71 -20.91 -8.49 -20.63
C ALA A 71 -19.70 -7.67 -21.13
N TYR A 72 -19.79 -6.35 -21.13
CA TYR A 72 -18.71 -5.45 -21.49
C TYR A 72 -17.55 -5.56 -20.49
N LYS A 73 -17.81 -5.56 -19.18
CA LYS A 73 -16.77 -5.76 -18.16
C LYS A 73 -16.03 -7.08 -18.36
N ALA A 74 -16.74 -8.16 -18.68
CA ALA A 74 -16.14 -9.47 -18.93
C ALA A 74 -15.28 -9.50 -20.20
N SER A 75 -15.53 -8.61 -21.17
CA SER A 75 -14.73 -8.48 -22.39
C SER A 75 -13.41 -7.72 -22.18
N MET A 76 -13.25 -7.02 -21.05
CA MET A 76 -12.06 -6.22 -20.79
C MET A 76 -10.81 -7.09 -20.55
N PRO A 77 -9.63 -6.69 -21.05
CA PRO A 77 -8.40 -7.43 -20.82
C PRO A 77 -7.95 -7.32 -19.35
N ASP A 78 -7.66 -8.47 -18.72
CA ASP A 78 -7.02 -8.52 -17.40
C ASP A 78 -5.52 -8.80 -17.54
N LEU A 79 -4.74 -7.74 -17.69
CA LEU A 79 -3.29 -7.83 -17.88
C LEU A 79 -2.57 -8.42 -16.65
N GLN A 80 -3.16 -8.32 -15.46
CA GLN A 80 -2.50 -8.71 -14.21
C GLN A 80 -2.63 -10.21 -13.94
N ASN A 81 -3.75 -10.80 -14.36
CA ASN A 81 -4.01 -12.24 -14.31
C ASN A 81 -3.70 -12.96 -15.64
N GLY A 82 -2.96 -12.32 -16.55
CA GLY A 82 -2.53 -12.90 -17.82
C GLY A 82 -1.44 -13.97 -17.67
N PRO A 83 -1.13 -14.73 -18.73
CA PRO A 83 -0.16 -15.82 -18.70
C PRO A 83 1.25 -15.34 -18.31
N SER A 84 1.96 -16.19 -17.57
CA SER A 84 3.32 -15.92 -17.07
C SER A 84 4.37 -15.71 -18.16
N SER A 85 4.06 -16.14 -19.40
CA SER A 85 4.88 -15.85 -20.60
C SER A 85 5.03 -14.36 -20.90
N LEU A 86 4.11 -13.51 -20.39
CA LEU A 86 4.17 -12.06 -20.56
C LEU A 86 5.06 -11.35 -19.51
N ILE A 87 5.66 -12.11 -18.57
CA ILE A 87 6.54 -11.59 -17.53
C ILE A 87 7.98 -11.63 -18.05
N ARG A 88 8.59 -10.44 -18.19
CA ARG A 88 9.99 -10.29 -18.63
C ARG A 88 10.89 -9.99 -17.43
N GLY A 89 12.09 -10.55 -17.43
CA GLY A 89 13.10 -10.33 -16.38
C GLY A 89 13.27 -11.51 -15.41
N ALA A 90 14.06 -11.31 -14.36
CA ALA A 90 14.30 -12.33 -13.35
C ALA A 90 13.05 -12.53 -12.48
N LYS A 91 12.61 -13.78 -12.34
CA LYS A 91 11.52 -14.17 -11.44
C LYS A 91 11.93 -13.89 -9.99
N GLN A 92 11.36 -12.86 -9.39
CA GLN A 92 11.58 -12.48 -8.00
C GLN A 92 10.24 -12.29 -7.29
N GLN A 93 10.16 -12.72 -6.03
CA GLN A 93 8.99 -12.50 -5.20
C GLN A 93 8.94 -11.03 -4.76
N ILE A 94 7.74 -10.43 -4.78
CA ILE A 94 7.53 -9.13 -4.14
C ILE A 94 6.98 -9.38 -2.74
N GLN A 95 7.73 -8.94 -1.72
CA GLN A 95 7.33 -9.15 -0.32
C GLN A 95 6.07 -8.36 0.05
N HIS A 96 5.98 -7.12 -0.40
CA HIS A 96 4.85 -6.24 -0.13
C HIS A 96 4.50 -5.42 -1.37
N VAL A 97 3.32 -5.66 -1.92
CA VAL A 97 2.71 -4.84 -2.96
C VAL A 97 1.27 -4.55 -2.58
N GLY A 98 0.81 -3.31 -2.79
CA GLY A 98 -0.50 -2.89 -2.31
C GLY A 98 -0.71 -1.40 -2.41
N ILE A 99 -1.53 -0.89 -1.50
CA ILE A 99 -1.83 0.53 -1.35
C ILE A 99 -1.36 1.01 0.01
N SER A 100 -0.89 2.26 0.07
CA SER A 100 -0.43 2.89 1.30
C SER A 100 -1.07 4.24 1.49
N ASN A 101 -1.38 4.58 2.74
CA ASN A 101 -1.86 5.89 3.15
C ASN A 101 -3.13 6.37 2.42
N PHE A 102 -4.05 5.45 2.08
CA PHE A 102 -5.40 5.87 1.69
C PHE A 102 -6.22 6.12 2.96
N ARG A 103 -7.11 7.11 2.92
CA ARG A 103 -7.83 7.57 4.11
C ARG A 103 -9.30 7.27 4.02
N LEU A 104 -9.86 6.74 5.10
CA LEU A 104 -11.29 6.49 5.24
C LEU A 104 -11.78 6.90 6.63
N PRO A 105 -13.04 7.35 6.77
CA PRO A 105 -13.69 7.42 8.06
C PRO A 105 -13.98 5.98 8.53
N ILE A 106 -13.45 5.60 9.69
CA ILE A 106 -13.68 4.28 10.29
C ILE A 106 -14.30 4.46 11.67
N ARG A 107 -15.25 3.59 12.02
CA ARG A 107 -15.89 3.56 13.34
C ARG A 107 -15.07 2.71 14.33
N PHE A 108 -14.80 3.27 15.49
CA PHE A 108 -14.09 2.64 16.61
C PHE A 108 -14.96 2.65 17.86
N HIS A 109 -14.93 1.55 18.61
CA HIS A 109 -15.53 1.49 19.94
C HIS A 109 -14.57 2.02 20.99
N THR A 110 -15.12 2.71 21.98
CA THR A 110 -14.42 3.15 23.20
C THR A 110 -14.83 2.29 24.40
N ARG A 111 -13.98 2.25 25.42
CA ARG A 111 -14.21 1.47 26.65
C ARG A 111 -15.53 1.84 27.34
N ASP A 112 -15.88 3.11 27.33
CA ASP A 112 -17.07 3.65 27.99
C ASP A 112 -18.31 3.62 27.09
N ASN A 113 -18.33 2.68 26.11
CA ASN A 113 -19.46 2.37 25.23
C ASN A 113 -19.88 3.54 24.31
N GLY A 114 -18.91 4.33 23.87
CA GLY A 114 -19.07 5.34 22.82
C GLY A 114 -18.51 4.86 21.48
N ASP A 115 -19.14 5.28 20.39
CA ASP A 115 -18.63 5.07 19.03
C ASP A 115 -17.99 6.36 18.52
N LEU A 116 -16.79 6.26 17.95
CA LEU A 116 -16.08 7.37 17.34
C LEU A 116 -15.82 7.08 15.87
N THR A 117 -16.16 8.03 15.00
CA THR A 117 -15.72 7.98 13.60
C THR A 117 -14.46 8.81 13.45
N LEU A 118 -13.35 8.16 13.10
CA LEU A 118 -12.03 8.81 12.98
C LEU A 118 -11.51 8.69 11.55
N GLU A 119 -10.88 9.76 11.05
CA GLU A 119 -10.05 9.68 9.84
C GLU A 119 -8.93 8.67 10.10
N THR A 120 -8.91 7.61 9.30
CA THR A 120 -7.97 6.50 9.45
C THR A 120 -7.15 6.35 8.19
N SER A 121 -5.83 6.43 8.32
CA SER A 121 -4.89 6.10 7.26
C SER A 121 -4.69 4.59 7.21
N VAL A 122 -4.91 4.00 6.05
CA VAL A 122 -4.85 2.55 5.86
C VAL A 122 -3.75 2.21 4.87
N THR A 123 -3.01 1.15 5.19
CA THR A 123 -2.00 0.54 4.33
C THR A 123 -2.31 -0.95 4.25
N GLY A 124 -2.57 -1.46 3.06
CA GLY A 124 -2.86 -2.87 2.82
C GLY A 124 -1.93 -3.41 1.76
N THR A 125 -1.17 -4.46 2.09
CA THR A 125 -0.20 -5.10 1.20
C THR A 125 -0.31 -6.62 1.25
N VAL A 126 0.14 -7.27 0.18
CA VAL A 126 0.28 -8.72 0.06
C VAL A 126 1.64 -9.08 -0.49
N SER A 127 2.03 -10.34 -0.26
CA SER A 127 3.11 -10.95 -1.04
C SER A 127 2.60 -11.33 -2.44
N LEU A 128 3.48 -11.20 -3.43
CA LEU A 128 3.23 -11.58 -4.82
C LEU A 128 4.28 -12.59 -5.26
N ASP A 129 3.81 -13.75 -5.71
CA ASP A 129 4.67 -14.79 -6.24
C ASP A 129 5.42 -14.31 -7.49
N ALA A 130 6.60 -14.88 -7.70
CA ALA A 130 7.46 -14.54 -8.83
C ALA A 130 6.87 -14.89 -10.21
N GLU A 131 5.77 -15.67 -10.24
CA GLU A 131 5.06 -16.06 -11.46
C GLU A 131 3.82 -15.21 -11.76
N LYS A 132 3.49 -14.26 -10.88
CA LYS A 132 2.37 -13.33 -11.05
C LYS A 132 2.89 -11.96 -11.49
N LYS A 133 2.23 -11.34 -12.47
CA LYS A 133 2.67 -10.07 -13.06
C LYS A 133 2.38 -8.86 -12.15
N GLY A 134 1.31 -8.91 -11.38
CA GLY A 134 0.91 -7.79 -10.51
C GLY A 134 -0.34 -8.10 -9.69
N ILE A 135 -0.84 -7.06 -9.00
CA ILE A 135 -2.08 -7.12 -8.21
C ILE A 135 -3.08 -6.06 -8.67
N ASN A 136 -4.37 -6.34 -8.53
CA ASN A 136 -5.41 -5.34 -8.78
C ASN A 136 -5.59 -4.45 -7.55
N MET A 137 -4.81 -3.37 -7.50
CA MET A 137 -4.79 -2.43 -6.35
C MET A 137 -6.18 -1.89 -6.00
N SER A 138 -7.04 -1.69 -7.00
CA SER A 138 -8.39 -1.16 -6.79
C SER A 138 -9.30 -2.12 -6.00
N ARG A 139 -9.01 -3.43 -6.01
CA ARG A 139 -9.76 -4.43 -5.22
C ARG A 139 -9.51 -4.28 -3.73
N ILE A 140 -8.30 -3.91 -3.32
CA ILE A 140 -8.00 -3.61 -1.90
C ILE A 140 -8.92 -2.49 -1.44
N MET A 141 -8.89 -1.35 -2.14
CA MET A 141 -9.71 -0.18 -1.79
C MET A 141 -11.20 -0.55 -1.72
N ARG A 142 -11.73 -1.23 -2.75
CA ARG A 142 -13.16 -1.62 -2.78
C ARG A 142 -13.55 -2.50 -1.58
N SER A 143 -12.67 -3.39 -1.14
CA SER A 143 -12.92 -4.26 0.03
C SER A 143 -13.02 -3.46 1.33
N PHE A 144 -12.16 -2.43 1.48
CA PHE A 144 -12.26 -1.49 2.59
C PHE A 144 -13.53 -0.64 2.53
N TYR A 145 -13.89 -0.09 1.36
CA TYR A 145 -15.13 0.71 1.23
C TYR A 145 -16.38 -0.10 1.57
N LYS A 146 -16.44 -1.39 1.18
CA LYS A 146 -17.56 -2.27 1.55
C LYS A 146 -17.65 -2.53 3.06
N SER A 147 -16.50 -2.65 3.73
CA SER A 147 -16.44 -3.06 5.14
C SER A 147 -16.44 -1.88 6.12
N ALA A 148 -16.04 -0.69 5.66
CA ALA A 148 -15.91 0.53 6.46
C ALA A 148 -17.26 0.99 7.05
N ASP A 149 -18.35 0.81 6.30
CA ASP A 149 -19.70 1.18 6.76
C ASP A 149 -20.32 0.12 7.68
N GLU A 150 -19.87 -1.13 7.64
CA GLU A 150 -20.55 -2.26 8.28
C GLU A 150 -19.94 -2.70 9.63
N THR A 151 -18.64 -2.47 9.84
CA THR A 151 -17.88 -3.10 10.94
C THR A 151 -16.96 -2.14 11.68
N PHE A 152 -16.56 -2.54 12.89
CA PHE A 152 -15.67 -1.78 13.76
C PHE A 152 -14.24 -2.36 13.76
N SER A 153 -13.24 -1.47 13.93
CA SER A 153 -11.81 -1.76 14.16
C SER A 153 -11.24 -3.02 13.48
N PHE A 154 -10.96 -4.11 14.21
CA PHE A 154 -10.29 -5.30 13.69
C PHE A 154 -11.17 -6.16 12.78
N ASP A 155 -12.49 -6.14 12.94
CA ASP A 155 -13.40 -6.92 12.11
C ASP A 155 -13.38 -6.41 10.66
N VAL A 156 -13.22 -5.10 10.49
CA VAL A 156 -13.00 -4.47 9.17
C VAL A 156 -11.73 -5.05 8.54
N ILE A 157 -10.64 -5.12 9.31
CA ILE A 157 -9.36 -5.62 8.82
C ILE A 157 -9.46 -7.10 8.44
N GLU A 158 -10.09 -7.93 9.28
CA GLU A 158 -10.24 -9.37 9.03
C GLU A 158 -11.09 -9.66 7.81
N ARG A 159 -12.28 -9.06 7.69
CA ARG A 159 -13.13 -9.25 6.51
C ARG A 159 -12.42 -8.79 5.23
N THR A 160 -11.67 -7.69 5.32
CA THR A 160 -10.92 -7.18 4.19
C THR A 160 -9.78 -8.13 3.80
N ILE A 161 -9.05 -8.69 4.77
CA ILE A 161 -7.96 -9.62 4.47
C ILE A 161 -8.48 -10.93 3.88
N ASP A 162 -9.62 -11.42 4.37
CA ASP A 162 -10.27 -12.64 3.88
C ASP A 162 -10.76 -12.48 2.43
N ALA A 163 -11.46 -11.38 2.14
CA ALA A 163 -11.87 -11.04 0.79
C ALA A 163 -10.67 -10.93 -0.15
N TYR A 164 -9.58 -10.33 0.34
CA TYR A 164 -8.41 -10.07 -0.48
C TYR A 164 -7.57 -11.32 -0.77
N LYS A 165 -7.36 -12.20 0.22
CA LYS A 165 -6.66 -13.48 0.02
C LYS A 165 -7.42 -14.40 -0.93
N LYS A 166 -8.75 -14.41 -0.86
CA LYS A 166 -9.61 -15.19 -1.76
C LYS A 166 -9.49 -14.75 -3.21
N ASP A 167 -9.40 -13.44 -3.45
CA ASP A 167 -9.37 -12.87 -4.81
C ASP A 167 -8.01 -13.01 -5.52
N LEU A 168 -6.90 -13.05 -4.77
CA LEU A 168 -5.55 -13.02 -5.34
C LEU A 168 -4.78 -14.34 -5.22
N GLU A 169 -5.34 -15.35 -4.54
CA GLU A 169 -4.64 -16.59 -4.21
C GLU A 169 -3.23 -16.30 -3.64
N SER A 170 -3.14 -15.29 -2.78
CA SER A 170 -1.88 -14.87 -2.15
C SER A 170 -1.77 -15.49 -0.75
N PHE A 171 -0.55 -15.85 -0.38
CA PHE A 171 -0.26 -16.55 0.86
C PHE A 171 -0.19 -15.62 2.07
N ASP A 172 0.40 -14.43 1.89
CA ASP A 172 0.67 -13.51 2.98
C ASP A 172 0.06 -12.14 2.74
N ALA A 173 -0.54 -11.58 3.79
CA ALA A 173 -1.19 -10.28 3.75
C ALA A 173 -0.90 -9.49 5.03
N ARG A 174 -0.76 -8.18 4.88
CA ARG A 174 -0.53 -7.24 5.97
C ARG A 174 -1.41 -6.01 5.80
N ILE A 175 -2.19 -5.69 6.81
CA ILE A 175 -3.02 -4.50 6.85
C ILE A 175 -2.65 -3.70 8.09
N GLN A 176 -2.49 -2.39 7.94
CA GLN A 176 -2.28 -1.47 9.03
C GLN A 176 -3.22 -0.28 8.92
N MET A 177 -3.89 0.06 10.01
CA MET A 177 -4.76 1.23 10.15
C MET A 177 -4.18 2.16 11.21
N ARG A 178 -3.97 3.44 10.89
CA ARG A 178 -3.42 4.47 11.78
C ARG A 178 -4.44 5.58 11.97
N PHE A 179 -4.67 5.99 13.20
CA PHE A 179 -5.62 7.05 13.55
C PHE A 179 -5.17 7.78 14.82
N SER A 180 -5.72 8.98 15.01
CA SER A 180 -5.49 9.79 16.21
C SER A 180 -6.68 9.65 17.16
N PHE A 181 -6.46 9.00 18.29
CA PHE A 181 -7.51 8.62 19.24
C PHE A 181 -7.65 9.67 20.35
N PRO A 182 -8.82 10.33 20.49
CA PRO A 182 -9.04 11.34 21.51
C PRO A 182 -9.43 10.71 22.85
N VAL A 183 -8.80 11.16 23.93
CA VAL A 183 -9.14 10.79 25.32
C VAL A 183 -9.30 12.05 26.15
N ILE A 184 -10.35 12.12 26.95
CA ILE A 184 -10.53 13.22 27.92
C ILE A 184 -9.61 12.96 29.12
N VAL A 185 -8.85 13.98 29.49
CA VAL A 185 -7.93 13.95 30.63
C VAL A 185 -8.30 15.07 31.59
N GLU A 186 -8.46 14.72 32.87
CA GLU A 186 -8.70 15.66 33.95
C GLU A 186 -7.40 16.35 34.39
N SER A 187 -7.51 17.63 34.72
CA SER A 187 -6.46 18.41 35.37
C SER A 187 -6.21 17.89 36.78
N LEU A 188 -4.93 17.74 37.12
CA LEU A 188 -4.49 17.25 38.44
C LEU A 188 -5.00 18.08 39.64
N ARG A 189 -5.41 19.34 39.42
CA ARG A 189 -5.78 20.25 40.53
C ARG A 189 -6.98 21.15 40.25
N SER A 190 -7.20 21.57 39.01
CA SER A 190 -8.23 22.57 38.71
C SER A 190 -9.61 21.98 38.43
N GLY A 191 -9.74 20.65 38.30
CA GLY A 191 -11.00 19.99 37.91
C GLY A 191 -11.45 20.33 36.48
N LEU A 192 -10.58 20.94 35.67
CA LEU A 192 -10.83 21.17 34.25
C LEU A 192 -10.49 19.92 33.46
N GLU A 193 -11.16 19.72 32.33
CA GLU A 193 -10.93 18.59 31.42
C GLU A 193 -10.46 19.08 30.06
N GLY A 194 -9.69 18.26 29.37
CA GLY A 194 -9.24 18.53 28.01
C GLY A 194 -8.95 17.28 27.21
N PHE A 195 -9.00 17.38 25.88
CA PHE A 195 -8.66 16.27 25.00
C PHE A 195 -7.14 16.12 24.85
N GLN A 196 -6.67 14.91 25.09
CA GLN A 196 -5.35 14.44 24.66
C GLN A 196 -5.53 13.46 23.51
N TYR A 197 -4.80 13.68 22.43
CA TYR A 197 -4.78 12.77 21.29
C TYR A 197 -3.58 11.83 21.39
N TYR A 198 -3.82 10.55 21.09
CA TYR A 198 -2.82 9.50 21.03
C TYR A 198 -2.78 8.89 19.64
N ASP A 199 -1.60 8.73 19.06
CA ASP A 199 -1.46 8.07 17.77
C ASP A 199 -1.46 6.56 17.99
N ILE A 200 -2.44 5.88 17.37
CA ILE A 200 -2.63 4.44 17.48
C ILE A 200 -2.54 3.83 16.08
N ALA A 201 -1.88 2.66 16.00
CA ALA A 201 -1.94 1.81 14.82
C ALA A 201 -2.44 0.41 15.16
N LEU A 202 -3.39 -0.09 14.39
CA LEU A 202 -3.83 -1.48 14.41
C LEU A 202 -3.22 -2.19 13.22
N GLU A 203 -2.51 -3.27 13.48
CA GLU A 203 -1.86 -4.06 12.47
C GLU A 203 -2.36 -5.50 12.52
N LEU A 204 -2.71 -6.04 11.36
CA LEU A 204 -3.00 -7.46 11.20
C LEU A 204 -2.02 -8.04 10.18
N VAL A 205 -1.33 -9.09 10.60
CA VAL A 205 -0.39 -9.85 9.77
C VAL A 205 -0.92 -11.27 9.64
N ASP A 206 -1.10 -11.74 8.42
CA ASP A 206 -1.42 -13.13 8.10
C ASP A 206 -0.27 -13.68 7.25
N VAL A 207 0.54 -14.55 7.84
CA VAL A 207 1.69 -15.18 7.16
C VAL A 207 1.59 -16.68 7.34
N GLY A 208 1.60 -17.43 6.23
CA GLY A 208 1.45 -18.89 6.26
C GLY A 208 0.18 -19.36 6.99
N GLY A 209 -0.89 -18.57 6.98
CA GLY A 209 -2.15 -18.87 7.68
C GLY A 209 -2.15 -18.57 9.18
N VAL A 210 -1.04 -18.07 9.74
CA VAL A 210 -0.98 -17.63 11.14
C VAL A 210 -1.28 -16.14 11.20
N ARG A 211 -2.36 -15.79 11.92
CA ARG A 211 -2.78 -14.40 12.14
C ARG A 211 -2.21 -13.83 13.41
N LYS A 212 -1.69 -12.61 13.34
CA LYS A 212 -1.30 -11.78 14.47
C LYS A 212 -1.99 -10.44 14.40
N LYS A 213 -2.65 -10.06 15.49
CA LYS A 213 -3.20 -8.71 15.69
C LYS A 213 -2.25 -7.96 16.62
N ILE A 214 -1.81 -6.78 16.22
CA ILE A 214 -0.86 -5.97 16.97
C ILE A 214 -1.45 -4.57 17.12
N MET A 215 -1.40 -4.04 18.33
CA MET A 215 -1.72 -2.64 18.62
C MET A 215 -0.43 -1.89 18.90
N HIS A 216 -0.25 -0.76 18.23
CA HIS A 216 0.84 0.16 18.44
C HIS A 216 0.30 1.46 19.04
N LEU A 217 0.98 1.99 20.06
CA LEU A 217 0.65 3.24 20.73
C LEU A 217 1.91 4.09 20.84
N ASP A 218 1.84 5.32 20.34
CA ASP A 218 2.83 6.36 20.62
C ASP A 218 2.36 7.19 21.83
N TYR A 219 2.75 6.77 23.03
CA TYR A 219 2.36 7.44 24.28
C TYR A 219 3.23 8.66 24.54
N VAL A 220 2.62 9.84 24.44
CA VAL A 220 3.30 11.12 24.65
C VAL A 220 3.32 11.48 26.13
N TYR A 221 4.50 11.78 26.67
CA TYR A 221 4.69 12.14 28.08
C TYR A 221 5.74 13.25 28.25
N SER A 222 5.75 13.89 29.42
CA SER A 222 6.82 14.81 29.82
C SER A 222 7.86 14.04 30.62
N SER A 223 9.11 14.08 30.18
CA SER A 223 10.22 13.52 30.94
C SER A 223 11.06 14.63 31.56
N THR A 224 11.50 14.41 32.80
CA THR A 224 12.45 15.28 33.50
C THR A 224 13.70 14.48 33.80
N CYS A 225 14.87 15.04 33.50
CA CYS A 225 16.13 14.37 33.77
C CYS A 225 16.44 14.37 35.28
N PRO A 226 16.60 13.20 35.93
CA PRO A 226 16.88 13.13 37.37
C PRO A 226 18.20 13.83 37.72
N CYS A 227 19.21 13.76 36.86
CA CYS A 227 20.49 14.46 37.08
C CYS A 227 20.31 15.99 37.09
N SER A 228 19.50 16.51 36.16
CA SER A 228 19.22 17.96 36.09
C SER A 228 18.42 18.43 37.30
N LEU A 229 17.51 17.58 37.80
CA LEU A 229 16.78 17.82 39.05
C LEU A 229 17.74 17.90 40.23
N GLU A 230 18.62 16.91 40.40
CA GLU A 230 19.58 16.87 41.49
C GLU A 230 20.52 18.09 41.50
N LEU A 231 21.05 18.48 40.34
CA LEU A 231 21.89 19.68 40.21
C LEU A 231 21.13 20.97 40.51
N SER A 232 19.85 21.04 40.14
CA SER A 232 18.99 22.20 40.42
C SER A 232 18.70 22.29 41.92
N GLU A 233 18.41 21.18 42.58
CA GLU A 233 18.21 21.13 44.03
C GLU A 233 19.48 21.53 44.79
N HIS A 234 20.64 21.02 44.37
CA HIS A 234 21.92 21.44 44.94
C HIS A 234 22.17 22.96 44.77
N ALA A 235 21.87 23.52 43.59
CA ALA A 235 22.01 24.97 43.36
C ALA A 235 21.10 25.81 44.28
N ARG A 236 19.88 25.35 44.51
CA ARG A 236 18.90 25.99 45.39
C ARG A 236 19.34 25.92 46.85
N GLN A 237 19.72 24.73 47.33
CA GLN A 237 20.10 24.52 48.74
C GLN A 237 21.41 25.21 49.13
N PHE A 238 22.46 25.07 48.33
CA PHE A 238 23.81 25.48 48.76
C PHE A 238 24.25 26.84 48.22
N ARG A 239 23.63 27.33 47.14
CA ARG A 239 24.00 28.61 46.51
C ARG A 239 22.89 29.65 46.53
N GLY A 240 21.67 29.30 46.97
CA GLY A 240 20.51 30.19 46.94
C GLY A 240 20.15 30.66 45.53
N GLN A 241 20.54 29.89 44.49
CA GLN A 241 20.34 30.27 43.10
C GLN A 241 19.06 29.65 42.56
N LEU A 242 18.28 30.44 41.83
CA LEU A 242 17.17 29.91 41.05
C LEU A 242 17.72 29.01 39.94
N ALA A 243 17.37 27.73 40.00
CA ALA A 243 17.64 26.75 38.96
C ALA A 243 16.35 25.99 38.67
N SER A 244 16.14 25.60 37.41
CA SER A 244 15.04 24.70 37.02
C SER A 244 15.63 23.50 36.30
N PRO A 245 15.18 22.27 36.62
CA PRO A 245 15.55 21.13 35.80
C PRO A 245 14.99 21.30 34.39
N HIS A 246 15.70 20.72 33.41
CA HIS A 246 15.14 20.62 32.07
C HIS A 246 14.12 19.47 31.99
N SER A 247 13.08 19.71 31.21
CA SER A 247 12.09 18.71 30.81
C SER A 247 11.86 18.77 29.31
N GLN A 248 11.51 17.64 28.71
CA GLN A 248 11.17 17.58 27.30
C GLN A 248 9.93 16.71 27.04
N ARG A 249 9.31 16.94 25.89
CA ARG A 249 8.28 16.04 25.36
C ARG A 249 8.96 14.76 24.86
N SER A 250 8.50 13.63 25.34
CA SER A 250 8.99 12.30 24.99
C SER A 250 7.85 11.43 24.49
N VAL A 251 8.19 10.40 23.72
CA VAL A 251 7.23 9.43 23.17
C VAL A 251 7.71 8.04 23.51
N ALA A 252 6.90 7.29 24.26
CA ALA A 252 7.10 5.87 24.48
C ALA A 252 6.33 5.10 23.40
N ARG A 253 7.05 4.40 22.52
CA ARG A 253 6.43 3.58 21.47
C ARG A 253 6.21 2.18 21.98
N VAL A 254 4.96 1.81 22.15
CA VAL A 254 4.54 0.52 22.70
C VAL A 254 3.90 -0.29 21.58
N SER A 255 4.22 -1.57 21.49
CA SER A 255 3.63 -2.51 20.53
C SER A 255 3.28 -3.79 21.26
N VAL A 256 2.01 -4.18 21.21
CA VAL A 256 1.50 -5.36 21.92
C VAL A 256 0.79 -6.29 20.94
N GLU A 257 1.13 -7.56 20.99
CA GLU A 257 0.36 -8.60 20.30
C GLU A 257 -0.90 -8.90 21.11
N ILE A 258 -2.05 -8.85 20.46
CA ILE A 258 -3.36 -9.03 21.10
C ILE A 258 -3.71 -10.51 21.14
N ASP A 259 -3.84 -11.04 22.35
CA ASP A 259 -4.38 -12.37 22.59
C ASP A 259 -5.90 -12.35 22.42
N CYS A 260 -6.37 -12.75 21.23
CA CYS A 260 -7.79 -12.75 20.88
C CYS A 260 -8.62 -13.77 21.68
N ALA A 261 -7.99 -14.68 22.42
CA ALA A 261 -8.69 -15.64 23.28
C ALA A 261 -9.05 -15.05 24.66
N LYS A 262 -8.58 -13.84 24.97
CA LYS A 262 -8.83 -13.14 26.24
C LYS A 262 -9.84 -12.00 26.08
N SER A 263 -10.13 -11.32 27.19
CA SER A 263 -10.92 -10.09 27.18
C SER A 263 -10.34 -9.07 26.21
N CYS A 264 -11.24 -8.28 25.60
CA CYS A 264 -10.85 -7.17 24.73
C CYS A 264 -9.87 -6.23 25.45
N LEU A 265 -8.74 -5.93 24.80
CA LEU A 265 -7.82 -4.89 25.23
C LEU A 265 -8.28 -3.57 24.62
N TRP A 266 -8.78 -2.65 25.44
CA TRP A 266 -9.18 -1.33 24.98
C TRP A 266 -7.95 -0.45 24.71
N PHE A 267 -8.10 0.54 23.82
CA PHE A 267 -7.05 1.52 23.58
C PHE A 267 -6.70 2.27 24.86
N GLU A 268 -7.73 2.60 25.62
CA GLU A 268 -7.69 3.26 26.92
C GLU A 268 -6.93 2.42 27.96
N ASP A 269 -7.06 1.09 27.94
CA ASP A 269 -6.32 0.24 28.88
C ASP A 269 -4.82 0.32 28.65
N LEU A 270 -4.37 0.34 27.39
CA LEU A 270 -2.96 0.47 27.06
C LEU A 270 -2.43 1.88 27.39
N ILE A 271 -3.26 2.90 27.21
CA ILE A 271 -2.95 4.28 27.61
C ILE A 271 -2.83 4.37 29.14
N ASP A 272 -3.75 3.75 29.88
CA ASP A 272 -3.74 3.73 31.35
C ASP A 272 -2.52 2.96 31.89
N LEU A 273 -2.14 1.85 31.25
CA LEU A 273 -0.90 1.12 31.58
C LEU A 273 0.37 1.97 31.37
N CYS A 274 0.41 2.83 30.35
CA CYS A 274 1.53 3.74 30.15
C CYS A 274 1.53 4.92 31.14
N ARG A 275 0.36 5.24 31.71
CA ARG A 275 0.16 6.37 32.63
C ARG A 275 0.48 6.00 34.08
N ALA A 276 0.25 4.75 34.46
CA ALA A 276 0.53 4.21 35.80
C ALA A 276 2.02 4.22 36.15
#